data_AF-A0A957QJ15-F1
#
_entry.id   AF-A0A957QJ15-F1
#
_cell.length_a   1.000
_cell.length_b   1.000
_cell.length_c   1.000
_cell.angle_alpha   90.00
_cell.angle_beta   90.00
_cell.angle_gamma   90.00
#
_symmetry.space_group_name_H-M   'P 1'
#
loop_
_entity.id
_entity.type
_entity.pdbx_description
1 polymer ?
#
loop_
_entity_poly.entity_id
_entity_poly.type
_entity_poly.pdbx_seq_one_letter_code
_entity_poly.pdbx_strand_id
1 'polypeptide(L)'
;MRSEISPVVPAEPQQPLIKKLYVALGIILILAIAGLTIWGILYLANTFPAEIEALRDIFIILLALGSCLSGIVVVLLLVMVIRLINMLEFEIKPILEKTNETLGTVRGTTRFVSANVVQPTIRAGSYVAGIRRGLKVLFGDPDKNLPA
;
A
#
# COMPACT_ATOMS: atom_id res chain seq x y z
N MET A 1 -47.82 47.61 24.15
CA MET A 1 -46.40 47.69 24.54
C MET A 1 -46.06 46.53 25.45
N ARG A 2 -45.44 45.47 24.93
CA ARG A 2 -44.49 44.66 25.69
C ARG A 2 -43.61 43.88 24.72
N SER A 3 -42.47 44.48 24.40
CA SER A 3 -41.33 43.81 23.80
C SER A 3 -40.75 42.86 24.85
N GLU A 4 -41.11 41.58 24.77
CA GLU A 4 -40.41 40.53 25.51
C GLU A 4 -39.11 40.26 24.75
N ILE A 5 -38.04 40.88 25.25
CA ILE A 5 -36.68 40.75 24.75
C ILE A 5 -36.26 39.30 25.00
N SER A 6 -36.10 38.51 23.94
CA SER A 6 -35.49 37.18 24.04
C SER A 6 -34.13 37.31 24.74
N PRO A 7 -33.86 36.51 25.78
CA PRO A 7 -32.58 36.56 26.46
C PRO A 7 -31.51 36.07 25.48
N VAL A 8 -30.48 36.90 25.29
CA VAL A 8 -29.24 36.53 24.62
C VAL A 8 -28.69 35.30 25.33
N VAL A 9 -28.71 34.15 24.65
CA VAL A 9 -28.08 32.91 25.10
C VAL A 9 -26.58 33.21 25.24
N PRO A 10 -26.01 33.16 26.45
CA PRO A 10 -24.58 33.38 26.63
C PRO A 10 -23.83 32.27 25.89
N ALA A 11 -22.84 32.63 25.09
CA ALA A 11 -21.92 31.67 24.48
C ALA A 11 -21.33 30.77 25.57
N GLU A 12 -21.59 29.47 25.49
CA GLU A 12 -20.95 28.47 26.35
C GLU A 12 -19.44 28.69 26.30
N PRO A 13 -18.79 28.99 27.43
CA PRO A 13 -17.34 29.01 27.49
C PRO A 13 -16.89 27.60 27.16
N GLN A 14 -16.22 27.43 26.02
CA GLN A 14 -15.52 26.21 25.64
C GLN A 14 -14.58 25.82 26.79
N GLN A 15 -15.04 24.95 27.67
CA GLN A 15 -14.18 24.27 28.62
C GLN A 15 -13.62 23.04 27.92
N PRO A 16 -12.31 23.03 27.66
CA PRO A 16 -11.55 21.84 27.96
C PRO A 16 -10.41 22.25 28.89
N LEU A 17 -10.76 22.76 30.06
CA LEU A 17 -9.81 23.05 31.11
C LEU A 17 -9.77 21.85 32.06
N ILE A 18 -9.12 20.76 31.63
CA ILE A 18 -8.27 20.05 32.59
C ILE A 18 -7.38 21.17 33.14
N LYS A 19 -7.63 21.61 34.37
CA LYS A 19 -6.99 22.81 34.93
C LYS A 19 -5.50 22.67 34.63
N LYS A 20 -4.87 23.66 34.00
CA LYS A 20 -3.43 23.59 33.63
C LYS A 20 -2.55 23.13 34.81
N LEU A 21 -3.04 23.37 36.03
CA LEU A 21 -2.56 22.81 37.29
C LEU A 21 -2.44 21.26 37.34
N TYR A 22 -3.41 20.48 36.87
CA TYR A 22 -3.33 19.00 36.87
C TYR A 22 -2.29 18.47 35.88
N VAL A 23 -2.16 19.11 34.71
CA VAL A 23 -1.10 18.78 33.75
C VAL A 23 0.27 19.13 34.35
N ALA A 24 0.39 20.30 34.98
CA ALA A 24 1.61 20.69 35.69
C ALA A 24 1.93 19.74 36.86
N LEU A 25 0.92 19.33 37.65
CA LEU A 25 1.07 18.39 38.75
C LEU A 25 1.53 17.01 38.26
N GLY A 26 0.98 16.53 37.14
CA GLY A 26 1.40 15.27 36.53
C GLY A 26 2.86 15.30 36.06
N ILE A 27 3.28 16.39 35.43
CA ILE A 27 4.68 16.58 35.00
C ILE A 27 5.62 16.67 36.22
N ILE A 28 5.23 17.42 37.26
CA ILE A 28 6.00 17.52 38.50
C ILE A 28 6.14 16.17 39.19
N LEU A 29 5.07 15.37 39.22
CA LEU A 29 5.10 14.03 39.80
C LEU A 29 6.06 13.11 39.03
N ILE A 30 6.00 13.14 37.69
CA ILE A 30 6.91 12.35 36.83
C ILE A 30 8.36 12.79 37.04
N LEU A 31 8.62 14.09 37.10
CA LEU A 31 9.95 14.64 37.37
C LEU A 31 10.45 14.29 38.77
N ALA A 32 9.58 14.31 39.78
CA ALA A 32 9.94 13.92 41.14
C ALA A 32 10.29 12.43 41.22
N ILE A 33 9.52 11.57 40.55
CA ILE A 33 9.81 10.13 40.47
C ILE A 33 11.13 9.90 39.73
N ALA A 34 11.33 10.52 38.57
CA ALA A 34 12.58 10.41 37.81
C ALA A 34 13.79 10.95 38.60
N GLY A 35 13.63 12.07 39.31
CA GLY A 35 14.67 12.62 40.17
C GLY A 35 15.01 11.69 41.34
N LEU A 36 14.00 11.09 41.96
CA LEU A 36 14.18 10.15 43.06
C LEU A 36 14.85 8.85 42.60
N THR A 37 14.48 8.33 41.42
CA THR A 37 15.15 7.15 40.85
C THR A 37 16.62 7.45 40.51
N ILE A 38 16.91 8.59 39.88
CA ILE A 38 18.29 9.00 39.57
C ILE A 38 19.09 9.20 40.88
N TRP A 39 18.53 9.90 41.86
CA TRP A 39 19.18 10.13 43.14
C TRP A 39 19.45 8.83 43.89
N GLY A 40 18.51 7.89 43.89
CA GLY A 40 18.67 6.56 44.48
C GLY A 40 19.73 5.72 43.77
N ILE A 41 19.78 5.75 42.44
CA ILE A 41 20.83 5.06 41.65
C ILE A 41 22.21 5.64 41.96
N LEU A 42 22.35 6.97 42.02
CA LEU A 42 23.61 7.63 42.33
C LEU A 42 24.06 7.35 43.78
N TYR A 43 23.13 7.33 44.72
CA TYR A 43 23.42 6.98 46.11
C TYR A 43 23.91 5.54 46.24
N LEU A 44 23.27 4.60 45.55
CA LEU A 44 23.68 3.20 45.52
C LEU A 44 25.05 3.01 44.82
N ALA A 45 25.27 3.73 43.71
CA ALA A 45 26.54 3.79 42.99
C ALA A 45 27.73 4.25 43.84
N ASN A 46 27.49 5.23 44.72
CA ASN A 46 28.53 5.73 45.61
C ASN A 46 28.74 4.84 46.85
N THR A 47 27.72 4.09 47.26
CA THR A 47 27.78 3.24 48.46
C THR A 47 28.42 1.87 48.18
N PHE A 48 28.14 1.27 47.01
CA PHE A 48 28.68 -0.04 46.62
C PHE A 48 29.37 0.02 45.24
N PRO A 49 30.54 0.69 45.13
CA PRO A 49 31.21 0.89 43.84
C PRO A 49 31.65 -0.42 43.17
N ALA A 50 32.16 -1.39 43.96
CA ALA A 50 32.71 -2.64 43.42
C ALA A 50 31.65 -3.53 42.75
N GLU A 51 30.45 -3.63 43.33
CA GLU A 51 29.38 -4.45 42.76
C GLU A 51 28.84 -3.84 41.45
N ILE A 52 28.75 -2.50 41.39
CA ILE A 52 28.26 -1.78 40.22
C ILE A 52 29.28 -1.78 39.09
N GLU A 53 30.58 -1.77 39.39
CA GLU A 53 31.64 -1.94 38.38
C GLU A 53 31.59 -3.31 37.71
N ALA A 54 31.44 -4.38 38.50
CA ALA A 54 31.30 -5.75 37.96
C ALA A 54 30.02 -5.89 37.12
N LEU A 55 28.90 -5.32 37.59
CA LEU A 55 27.65 -5.31 36.83
C LEU A 55 27.80 -4.55 35.50
N ARG A 56 28.38 -3.35 35.52
CA ARG A 56 28.65 -2.55 34.32
C ARG A 56 29.49 -3.34 33.31
N ASP A 57 30.54 -4.01 33.76
CA ASP A 57 31.44 -4.76 32.88
C ASP A 57 30.69 -5.88 32.14
N ILE A 58 29.87 -6.64 32.87
CA ILE A 58 29.01 -7.69 32.28
C ILE A 58 28.04 -7.10 31.25
N PHE A 59 27.39 -5.97 31.56
CA PHE A 59 26.48 -5.31 30.63
C PHE A 59 27.20 -4.80 29.38
N ILE A 60 28.40 -4.24 29.50
CA ILE A 60 29.20 -3.79 28.35
C ILE A 60 29.56 -4.98 27.46
N ILE A 61 29.99 -6.11 28.04
CA ILE A 61 30.31 -7.32 27.27
C ILE A 61 29.06 -7.84 26.55
N LEU A 62 27.91 -7.93 27.24
CA LEU A 62 26.65 -8.36 26.63
C LEU A 62 26.19 -7.43 25.51
N LEU A 63 26.27 -6.11 25.72
CA LEU A 63 25.93 -5.10 24.72
C LEU A 63 26.89 -5.13 23.53
N ALA A 64 28.18 -5.34 23.75
CA ALA A 64 29.17 -5.47 22.68
C ALA A 64 28.92 -6.72 21.83
N LEU A 65 28.65 -7.86 22.47
CA LEU A 65 28.27 -9.09 21.76
C LEU A 65 26.95 -8.93 21.01
N GLY A 66 25.94 -8.35 21.64
CA GLY A 66 24.64 -8.07 21.01
C GLY A 66 24.76 -7.09 19.84
N SER A 67 25.57 -6.04 19.99
CA SER A 67 25.84 -5.06 18.94
C SER A 67 26.59 -5.68 17.76
N CYS A 68 27.61 -6.50 18.02
CA CYS A 68 28.34 -7.24 16.98
C CYS A 68 27.39 -8.15 16.18
N LEU A 69 26.53 -8.91 16.87
CA LEU A 69 25.51 -9.74 16.23
C LEU A 69 24.52 -8.91 15.41
N SER A 70 24.02 -7.81 15.97
CA SER A 70 23.10 -6.90 15.25
C SER A 70 23.75 -6.28 14.01
N GLY A 71 25.06 -5.99 14.06
CA GLY A 71 25.84 -5.50 12.92
C GLY A 71 25.84 -6.50 11.77
N ILE A 72 26.04 -7.80 12.07
CA ILE A 72 25.96 -8.86 11.06
C ILE A 72 24.56 -8.91 10.45
N VAL A 73 23.50 -8.83 11.26
CA VAL A 73 22.11 -8.81 10.77
C VAL A 73 21.86 -7.65 9.81
N VAL A 74 22.35 -6.45 10.13
CA VAL A 74 22.20 -5.27 9.25
C VAL A 74 22.92 -5.49 7.91
N VAL A 75 24.13 -6.04 7.92
CA VAL A 75 24.86 -6.37 6.68
C VAL A 75 24.10 -7.40 5.86
N LEU A 76 23.58 -8.46 6.49
CA LEU A 76 22.77 -9.46 5.81
C LEU A 76 21.49 -8.85 5.19
N LEU A 77 20.83 -7.94 5.92
CA LEU A 77 19.66 -7.21 5.42
C LEU A 77 20.04 -6.41 4.16
N LEU A 78 21.17 -5.68 4.18
CA LEU A 78 21.64 -4.94 3.00
C LEU A 78 21.89 -5.88 1.81
N VAL A 79 22.54 -7.03 2.02
CA VAL A 79 22.75 -8.02 0.95
C VAL A 79 21.42 -8.53 0.39
N MET A 80 20.42 -8.77 1.24
CA MET A 80 19.09 -9.19 0.81
C MET A 80 18.40 -8.12 -0.04
N VAL A 81 18.50 -6.85 0.35
CA VAL A 81 17.96 -5.73 -0.44
C VAL A 81 18.67 -5.59 -1.77
N ILE A 82 20.01 -5.69 -1.80
CA ILE A 82 20.79 -5.65 -3.06
C ILE A 82 20.34 -6.77 -3.99
N ARG A 83 20.17 -8.00 -3.48
CA ARG A 83 19.68 -9.13 -4.28
C ARG A 83 18.30 -8.86 -4.86
N LEU A 84 17.40 -8.26 -4.08
CA LEU A 84 16.07 -7.90 -4.54
C LEU A 84 16.13 -6.86 -5.67
N ILE A 85 16.92 -5.80 -5.49
CA ILE A 85 17.12 -4.76 -6.52
C ILE A 85 17.67 -5.38 -7.79
N ASN A 86 18.70 -6.23 -7.70
CA ASN A 86 19.28 -6.91 -8.85
C ASN A 86 18.26 -7.79 -9.59
N MET A 87 17.43 -8.56 -8.87
CA MET A 87 16.39 -9.38 -9.50
C MET A 87 15.34 -8.50 -10.20
N LEU A 88 14.91 -7.41 -9.56
CA LEU A 88 13.95 -6.49 -10.15
C LEU A 88 14.51 -5.83 -11.42
N GLU A 89 15.77 -5.42 -11.41
CA GLU A 89 16.40 -4.71 -12.51
C GLU A 89 16.80 -5.62 -13.68
N PHE A 90 17.39 -6.78 -13.38
CA PHE A 90 17.95 -7.66 -14.42
C PHE A 90 17.00 -8.76 -14.87
N GLU A 91 15.98 -9.12 -14.09
CA GLU A 91 15.04 -10.19 -14.45
C GLU A 91 13.63 -9.64 -14.69
N ILE A 92 13.07 -8.92 -13.72
CA ILE A 92 11.65 -8.50 -13.78
C ILE A 92 11.41 -7.37 -14.78
N LYS A 93 12.25 -6.33 -14.79
CA LYS A 93 12.10 -5.19 -15.71
C LYS A 93 12.17 -5.62 -17.19
N PRO A 94 13.14 -6.46 -17.63
CA PRO A 94 13.15 -6.98 -18.99
C PRO A 94 11.92 -7.81 -19.35
N ILE A 95 11.40 -8.64 -18.43
CA ILE A 95 10.17 -9.41 -18.67
C ILE A 95 9.00 -8.48 -18.98
N LEU A 96 8.86 -7.38 -18.22
CA LEU A 96 7.79 -6.41 -18.43
C LEU A 96 7.95 -5.69 -19.79
N GLU A 97 9.17 -5.35 -20.17
CA GLU A 97 9.46 -4.71 -21.46
C GLU A 97 9.19 -5.65 -22.65
N LYS A 98 9.62 -6.91 -22.57
CA LYS A 98 9.32 -7.94 -23.58
C LYS A 98 7.85 -8.29 -23.64
N THR A 99 7.14 -8.22 -22.51
CA THR A 99 5.68 -8.38 -22.49
C THR A 99 5.00 -7.23 -23.21
N ASN A 100 5.45 -5.98 -23.02
CA ASN A 100 4.92 -4.83 -23.76
C ASN A 100 5.16 -4.93 -25.27
N GLU A 101 6.37 -5.32 -25.70
CA GLU A 101 6.67 -5.60 -27.11
C GLU A 101 5.75 -6.70 -27.67
N THR A 102 5.56 -7.79 -26.91
CA THR A 102 4.70 -8.91 -27.29
C THR A 102 3.24 -8.46 -27.45
N LEU A 103 2.71 -7.66 -26.53
CA LEU A 103 1.36 -7.10 -26.64
C LEU A 103 1.22 -6.22 -27.90
N GLY A 104 2.24 -5.45 -28.25
CA GLY A 104 2.29 -4.69 -29.51
C GLY A 104 2.20 -5.60 -30.74
N THR A 105 3.03 -6.63 -30.82
CA THR A 105 3.05 -7.59 -31.92
C THR A 105 1.77 -8.42 -32.00
N VAL A 106 1.22 -8.88 -30.87
CA VAL A 106 -0.05 -9.64 -30.83
C VAL A 106 -1.21 -8.77 -31.30
N ARG A 107 -1.27 -7.49 -30.88
CA ARG A 107 -2.26 -6.54 -31.40
C ARG A 107 -2.08 -6.30 -32.90
N GLY A 108 -0.83 -6.17 -33.36
CA GLY A 108 -0.48 -5.99 -34.77
C GLY A 108 -0.90 -7.18 -35.65
N THR A 109 -0.55 -8.40 -35.24
CA THR A 109 -0.95 -9.64 -35.91
C THR A 109 -2.46 -9.83 -35.91
N THR A 110 -3.13 -9.56 -34.78
CA THR A 110 -4.59 -9.61 -34.71
C THR A 110 -5.23 -8.62 -35.67
N ARG A 111 -4.72 -7.38 -35.76
CA ARG A 111 -5.19 -6.39 -36.75
C ARG A 111 -4.91 -6.82 -38.18
N PHE A 112 -3.72 -7.35 -38.46
CA PHE A 112 -3.34 -7.82 -39.80
C PHE A 112 -4.23 -8.97 -40.26
N VAL A 113 -4.41 -9.99 -39.41
CA VAL A 113 -5.27 -11.14 -39.69
C VAL A 113 -6.72 -10.68 -39.82
N SER A 114 -7.18 -9.78 -38.95
CA SER A 114 -8.52 -9.21 -39.03
C SER A 114 -8.78 -8.50 -40.37
N ALA A 115 -7.89 -7.60 -40.78
CA ALA A 115 -8.06 -6.80 -42.00
C ALA A 115 -7.84 -7.60 -43.29
N ASN A 116 -6.84 -8.48 -43.33
CA ASN A 116 -6.39 -9.12 -44.57
C ASN A 116 -6.92 -10.54 -44.78
N VAL A 117 -7.43 -11.19 -43.73
CA VAL A 117 -7.94 -12.57 -43.81
C VAL A 117 -9.40 -12.62 -43.40
N VAL A 118 -9.72 -12.18 -42.17
CA VAL A 118 -11.06 -12.35 -41.60
C VAL A 118 -12.11 -11.49 -42.32
N GLN A 119 -11.85 -10.19 -42.50
CA GLN A 119 -12.78 -9.31 -43.22
C GLN A 119 -13.09 -9.79 -44.65
N PRO A 120 -12.11 -10.10 -45.51
CA PRO A 120 -12.41 -10.56 -46.87
C PRO A 120 -13.18 -11.88 -46.89
N THR A 121 -12.88 -12.83 -45.99
CA THR A 121 -13.64 -14.09 -45.89
C THR A 121 -15.10 -13.85 -45.46
N ILE A 122 -15.34 -12.97 -44.49
CA ILE A 122 -16.71 -12.62 -44.06
C ILE A 122 -17.46 -11.94 -45.20
N ARG A 123 -16.84 -10.97 -45.89
CA ARG A 123 -17.48 -10.27 -47.02
C ARG A 123 -17.82 -11.23 -48.15
N ALA A 124 -16.90 -12.12 -48.52
CA ALA A 124 -17.14 -13.14 -49.55
C ALA A 124 -18.32 -14.05 -49.18
N GLY A 125 -18.35 -14.55 -47.94
CA GLY A 125 -19.48 -15.33 -47.43
C GLY A 125 -20.79 -14.55 -47.43
N SER A 126 -20.79 -13.27 -47.02
CA SER A 126 -21.99 -12.44 -46.98
C SER A 126 -22.54 -12.11 -48.36
N TYR A 127 -21.67 -11.91 -49.38
CA TYR A 127 -22.12 -11.73 -50.75
C TYR A 127 -22.82 -12.99 -51.29
N VAL A 128 -22.22 -14.17 -51.10
CA VAL A 128 -22.83 -15.45 -51.54
C VAL A 128 -24.15 -15.71 -50.80
N ALA A 129 -24.18 -15.47 -49.49
CA ALA A 129 -25.39 -15.60 -48.69
C ALA A 129 -26.49 -14.61 -49.11
N GLY A 130 -26.12 -13.36 -49.40
CA GLY A 130 -27.02 -12.32 -49.89
C GLY A 130 -27.63 -12.67 -51.25
N ILE A 131 -26.81 -13.15 -52.19
CA ILE A 131 -27.28 -13.61 -53.52
C ILE A 131 -28.23 -14.80 -53.37
N ARG A 132 -27.85 -15.82 -52.59
CA ARG A 132 -28.71 -16.99 -52.33
C ARG A 132 -30.05 -16.58 -51.72
N ARG A 133 -30.05 -15.64 -50.77
CA ARG A 133 -31.28 -15.15 -50.14
C ARG A 133 -32.13 -14.33 -51.12
N GLY A 134 -31.52 -13.47 -51.92
CA GLY A 134 -32.21 -12.68 -52.95
C GLY A 134 -32.89 -13.55 -53.99
N LEU A 135 -32.18 -14.55 -54.51
CA LEU A 135 -32.74 -15.55 -55.44
C LEU A 135 -33.88 -16.35 -54.79
N LYS A 136 -33.74 -16.72 -53.51
CA LYS A 136 -34.79 -17.44 -52.78
C LYS A 136 -36.04 -16.58 -52.54
N VAL A 137 -35.91 -15.26 -52.41
CA VAL A 137 -37.06 -14.36 -52.27
C VAL A 137 -37.73 -14.09 -53.62
N LEU A 138 -36.94 -13.97 -54.70
CA LEU A 138 -37.47 -13.70 -56.05
C LEU A 138 -38.08 -14.93 -56.72
N PHE A 139 -37.49 -16.12 -56.52
CA PHE A 139 -37.93 -17.39 -57.13
C PHE A 139 -38.50 -18.36 -56.09
N GLY A 140 -38.70 -17.93 -54.85
CA GLY A 140 -39.36 -18.74 -53.84
C GLY A 140 -40.87 -18.66 -54.01
N ASP A 141 -41.49 -19.81 -54.26
CA ASP A 141 -42.95 -19.94 -54.39
C ASP A 141 -43.69 -19.25 -53.23
N PRO A 142 -44.58 -18.28 -53.51
CA PRO A 142 -45.50 -17.69 -52.53
C PRO A 142 -46.48 -18.72 -51.93
N ASP A 143 -46.67 -19.87 -52.57
CA ASP A 143 -47.80 -20.78 -52.33
C ASP A 143 -47.61 -21.76 -51.15
N LYS A 144 -46.51 -21.67 -50.41
CA LYS A 144 -46.24 -22.57 -49.27
C LYS A 144 -46.55 -22.01 -47.89
N ASN A 145 -47.12 -20.80 -47.80
CA ASN A 145 -47.43 -20.15 -46.51
C ASN A 145 -48.94 -19.98 -46.24
N LEU A 146 -49.80 -20.73 -46.92
CA LEU A 146 -51.23 -20.81 -46.58
C LEU A 146 -51.44 -21.93 -45.53
N PRO A 147 -51.82 -21.59 -44.29
CA PRO A 147 -52.35 -22.60 -43.37
C PRO A 147 -53.69 -23.12 -43.92
N ALA A 148 -53.83 -24.44 -43.95
CA ALA A 148 -55.11 -25.11 -44.12
C ALA A 148 -56.01 -24.88 -42.90
#